data_AF-A0A4R5KA40-F1
#
_entry.id   AF-A0A4R5KA40-F1
#
_cell.length_a   1.000
_cell.length_b   1.000
_cell.length_c   1.000
_cell.angle_alpha   90.00
_cell.angle_beta   90.00
_cell.angle_gamma   90.00
#
_symmetry.space_group_name_H-M   'P 1'
#
loop_
_entity.id
_entity.type
_entity.pdbx_description
1 polymer ?
#
loop_
_entity_poly.entity_id
_entity_poly.type
_entity_poly.pdbx_seq_one_letter_code
_entity_poly.pdbx_strand_id
1 'polypeptide(L)'
;MKNRLMNLWLKVQEPRALSAIYFFAYQVVAVAGAAVIIDPPHSIQSGIGAVLMFSWAGLLVFGGILGALTTLPGIWWLERAAALACMFAIVIYGVVVISLPLTQVSVRVLSICFVIFAILAFAVRLVKIRHSAYDPEQ
;
A
#
# COMPACT_ATOMS: atom_id res chain seq x y z
N MET A 1 -0.90 30.14 12.56
CA MET A 1 -0.99 28.72 12.13
C MET A 1 -1.58 28.52 10.74
N LYS A 2 -2.71 29.15 10.38
CA LYS A 2 -3.36 29.01 9.05
C LYS A 2 -2.41 29.15 7.84
N ASN A 3 -1.47 30.10 7.86
CA ASN A 3 -0.55 30.31 6.73
C ASN A 3 0.48 29.19 6.50
N ARG A 4 0.91 28.45 7.54
CA ARG A 4 1.88 27.35 7.36
C ARG A 4 1.23 26.13 6.70
N LEU A 5 0.00 25.81 7.09
CA LEU A 5 -0.78 24.74 6.48
C LEU A 5 -1.09 25.04 5.01
N MET A 6 -1.44 26.30 4.70
CA MET A 6 -1.70 26.71 3.32
C MET A 6 -0.45 26.63 2.44
N ASN A 7 0.71 27.06 2.95
CA ASN A 7 1.97 26.97 2.21
C ASN A 7 2.43 25.51 1.97
N LEU A 8 2.17 24.60 2.91
CA LEU A 8 2.42 23.17 2.72
C LEU A 8 1.44 22.56 1.72
N TRP A 9 0.17 22.96 1.76
CA TRP A 9 -0.86 22.51 0.82
C TRP A 9 -0.58 22.92 -0.63
N LEU A 10 -0.01 24.12 -0.83
CA LEU A 10 0.39 24.61 -2.15
C LEU A 10 1.60 23.87 -2.76
N LYS A 11 2.36 23.11 -1.96
CA LYS A 11 3.47 22.27 -2.46
C LYS A 11 3.02 20.90 -2.97
N VAL A 12 1.76 20.50 -2.74
CA VAL A 12 1.22 19.22 -3.20
C VAL A 12 0.87 19.33 -4.69
N GLN A 13 1.33 18.38 -5.48
CA GLN A 13 1.06 18.32 -6.92
C GLN A 13 -0.44 18.09 -7.20
N GLU A 14 -0.97 18.71 -8.26
CA GLU A 14 -2.36 18.51 -8.70
C GLU A 14 -2.53 17.10 -9.30
N PRO A 15 -3.66 16.40 -9.12
CA PRO A 15 -4.84 16.68 -8.27
C PRO A 15 -4.59 16.41 -6.77
N ARG A 16 -4.50 17.49 -5.99
CA ARG A 16 -3.98 17.51 -4.60
C ARG A 16 -4.73 16.58 -3.65
N ALA A 17 -6.05 16.50 -3.80
CA ALA A 17 -6.90 15.65 -2.98
C ALA A 17 -6.58 14.16 -3.18
N LEU A 18 -6.29 13.73 -4.41
CA LEU A 18 -5.96 12.34 -4.70
C LEU A 18 -4.58 11.98 -4.13
N SER A 19 -3.58 12.85 -4.30
CA SER A 19 -2.25 12.64 -3.72
C SER A 19 -2.31 12.55 -2.19
N ALA A 20 -3.14 13.36 -1.53
CA ALA A 20 -3.38 13.25 -0.09
C ALA A 20 -4.04 11.92 0.30
N ILE A 21 -5.06 11.46 -0.43
CA ILE A 21 -5.70 10.16 -0.18
C ILE A 21 -4.68 9.02 -0.30
N TYR A 22 -3.85 9.02 -1.35
CA TYR A 22 -2.84 8.00 -1.53
C TYR A 22 -1.74 8.06 -0.47
N PHE A 23 -1.34 9.26 -0.03
CA PHE A 23 -0.43 9.41 1.10
C PHE A 23 -0.96 8.68 2.34
N PHE A 24 -2.23 8.88 2.70
CA PHE A 24 -2.83 8.16 3.82
C PHE A 24 -3.01 6.66 3.55
N ALA A 25 -3.34 6.26 2.32
CA ALA A 25 -3.42 4.85 1.96
C ALA A 25 -2.07 4.13 2.15
N TYR A 26 -0.97 4.75 1.73
CA TYR A 26 0.38 4.24 1.95
C TYR A 26 0.75 4.17 3.44
N GLN A 27 0.34 5.16 4.25
CA GLN A 27 0.51 5.12 5.70
C GLN A 27 -0.25 3.96 6.34
N VAL A 28 -1.49 3.69 5.92
CA VAL A 28 -2.26 2.54 6.41
C VAL A 28 -1.54 1.22 6.09
N VAL A 29 -0.97 1.08 4.89
CA VAL A 29 -0.18 -0.09 4.52
C VAL A 29 1.08 -0.22 5.38
N ALA A 30 1.79 0.88 5.63
CA ALA A 30 2.97 0.88 6.49
C ALA A 30 2.62 0.48 7.93
N VAL A 31 1.53 1.02 8.48
CA VAL A 31 1.03 0.66 9.82
C VAL A 31 0.60 -0.80 9.88
N ALA A 32 -0.06 -1.32 8.84
CA ALA A 32 -0.41 -2.74 8.76
C ALA A 32 0.84 -3.64 8.79
N GLY A 33 1.87 -3.30 8.03
CA GLY A 33 3.16 -4.01 8.08
C GLY A 33 3.82 -3.94 9.45
N ALA A 34 3.84 -2.77 10.08
CA ALA A 34 4.39 -2.58 11.41
C ALA A 34 3.62 -3.39 12.47
N ALA A 35 2.29 -3.44 12.38
CA ALA A 35 1.45 -4.24 13.27
C ALA A 35 1.79 -5.74 13.15
N VAL A 36 2.02 -6.24 11.93
CA VAL A 36 2.43 -7.63 11.69
C VAL A 36 3.81 -7.94 12.30
N ILE A 37 4.73 -6.96 12.32
CA ILE A 37 6.05 -7.14 12.96
C ILE A 37 5.92 -7.21 14.49
N ILE A 38 5.05 -6.40 15.07
CA ILE A 38 4.84 -6.30 16.53
C ILE A 38 4.10 -7.53 17.05
N ASP A 39 3.01 -7.91 16.40
CA ASP A 39 2.15 -9.03 16.77
C ASP A 39 1.88 -9.91 15.54
N PRO A 40 2.78 -10.85 15.23
CA PRO A 40 2.65 -11.68 14.05
C PRO A 40 1.45 -12.66 14.18
N PRO A 41 0.44 -12.60 13.29
CA PRO A 41 -0.66 -13.57 13.29
C PRO A 41 -0.15 -15.01 13.14
N HIS A 42 -0.39 -15.83 14.17
CA HIS A 42 0.06 -17.22 14.23
C HIS A 42 -0.41 -18.08 13.06
N SER A 43 -1.62 -17.84 12.55
CA SER A 43 -2.18 -18.60 11.41
C SER A 43 -1.36 -18.41 10.13
N ILE A 44 -0.89 -17.19 9.88
CA ILE A 44 -0.03 -16.86 8.74
C ILE A 44 1.37 -17.39 9.02
N GLN A 45 1.90 -17.15 10.22
CA GLN A 45 3.23 -17.59 10.61
C GLN A 45 3.41 -19.11 10.48
N SER A 46 2.41 -19.91 10.87
CA SER A 46 2.45 -21.37 10.73
C SER A 46 2.39 -21.84 9.29
N GLY A 47 1.79 -21.05 8.38
CA GLY A 47 1.63 -21.41 6.99
C GLY A 47 2.86 -21.15 6.12
N ILE A 48 3.49 -19.98 6.28
CA ILE A 48 4.64 -19.55 5.45
C ILE A 48 5.98 -19.54 6.20
N GLY A 49 5.97 -19.68 7.52
CA GLY A 49 7.16 -19.57 8.35
C GLY A 49 7.53 -18.13 8.70
N ALA A 50 8.27 -17.98 9.79
CA ALA A 50 8.61 -16.68 10.37
C ALA A 50 9.44 -15.79 9.43
N VAL A 51 10.41 -16.37 8.71
CA VAL A 51 11.31 -15.60 7.83
C VAL A 51 10.54 -14.93 6.69
N LEU A 52 9.68 -15.69 6.01
CA LEU A 52 8.85 -15.18 4.91
C LEU A 52 7.83 -14.16 5.42
N MET A 53 7.28 -14.38 6.61
CA MET A 53 6.37 -13.45 7.25
C MET A 53 7.02 -12.09 7.55
N PHE A 54 8.21 -12.06 8.18
CA PHE A 54 8.91 -10.80 8.44
C PHE A 54 9.37 -10.12 7.15
N SER A 55 9.74 -10.90 6.12
CA SER A 55 10.09 -10.37 4.79
C SER A 55 8.88 -9.70 4.13
N TRP A 56 7.70 -10.34 4.22
CA TRP A 56 6.44 -9.80 3.75
C TRP A 56 6.02 -8.54 4.52
N ALA A 57 6.11 -8.55 5.84
CA ALA A 57 5.82 -7.38 6.67
C ALA A 57 6.78 -6.22 6.36
N GLY A 58 8.06 -6.53 6.15
CA GLY A 58 9.07 -5.58 5.69
C GLY A 58 8.72 -4.96 4.34
N LEU A 59 8.20 -5.73 3.39
CA LEU A 59 7.71 -5.21 2.11
C LEU A 59 6.55 -4.23 2.27
N LEU A 60 5.59 -4.51 3.17
CA LEU A 60 4.48 -3.60 3.47
C LEU A 60 4.98 -2.28 4.10
N VAL A 61 5.86 -2.38 5.09
CA VAL A 61 6.45 -1.19 5.75
C VAL A 61 7.26 -0.37 4.75
N PHE A 62 8.16 -1.02 4.01
CA PHE A 62 9.02 -0.35 3.04
C PHE A 62 8.20 0.29 1.91
N GLY A 63 7.28 -0.46 1.28
CA GLY A 63 6.42 0.05 0.23
C GLY A 63 5.51 1.18 0.71
N GLY A 64 4.94 1.07 1.91
CA GLY A 64 4.10 2.09 2.52
C GLY A 64 4.86 3.38 2.84
N ILE A 65 6.03 3.28 3.48
CA ILE A 65 6.85 4.47 3.79
C ILE A 65 7.35 5.12 2.51
N LEU A 66 7.88 4.33 1.57
CA LEU A 66 8.41 4.84 0.30
C LEU A 66 7.31 5.53 -0.51
N GLY A 67 6.11 4.92 -0.58
CA GLY A 67 4.96 5.50 -1.25
C GLY A 67 4.54 6.82 -0.62
N ALA A 68 4.38 6.86 0.71
CA ALA A 68 4.00 8.07 1.40
C ALA A 68 5.00 9.22 1.21
N LEU A 69 6.31 8.93 1.24
CA LEU A 69 7.35 9.93 1.02
C LEU A 69 7.42 10.44 -0.43
N THR A 70 6.96 9.65 -1.39
CA THR A 70 7.13 9.94 -2.83
C THR A 70 5.88 10.50 -3.48
N THR A 71 4.69 10.21 -2.94
CA THR A 71 3.40 10.71 -3.42
C THR A 71 3.24 12.23 -3.28
N LEU A 72 3.71 12.84 -2.19
CA LEU A 72 3.61 14.30 -2.00
C LEU A 72 4.53 15.12 -2.92
N PRO A 73 5.84 14.79 -3.04
CA PRO A 73 6.74 15.50 -3.96
C PRO A 73 6.56 15.12 -5.44
N GLY A 74 5.74 14.12 -5.77
CA GLY A 74 5.49 13.74 -7.16
C GLY A 74 6.62 12.93 -7.81
N ILE A 75 7.43 12.22 -7.01
CA ILE A 75 8.58 11.45 -7.52
C ILE A 75 8.08 10.13 -8.15
N TRP A 76 7.68 10.18 -9.43
CA TRP A 76 6.94 9.10 -10.11
C TRP A 76 7.64 7.73 -10.13
N TRP A 77 8.97 7.69 -10.23
CA TRP A 77 9.72 6.45 -10.47
C TRP A 77 9.81 5.63 -9.20
N LEU A 78 10.09 6.30 -8.09
CA LEU A 78 10.05 5.76 -6.75
C LEU A 78 8.63 5.38 -6.32
N GLU A 79 7.63 6.20 -6.66
CA GLU A 79 6.24 5.89 -6.35
C GLU A 79 5.76 4.62 -7.09
N ARG A 80 6.19 4.41 -8.33
CA ARG A 80 5.90 3.16 -9.07
C ARG A 80 6.49 1.94 -8.38
N ALA A 81 7.74 2.02 -7.91
CA ALA A 81 8.37 0.94 -7.18
C ALA A 81 7.63 0.66 -5.85
N ALA A 82 7.24 1.72 -5.13
CA ALA A 82 6.44 1.60 -3.90
C ALA A 82 5.09 0.94 -4.13
N ALA A 83 4.34 1.38 -5.15
CA ALA A 83 3.05 0.81 -5.50
C ALA A 83 3.17 -0.68 -5.89
N LEU A 84 4.17 -1.05 -6.69
CA LEU A 84 4.43 -2.43 -7.06
C LEU A 84 4.82 -3.29 -5.84
N ALA A 85 5.63 -2.76 -4.92
CA ALA A 85 5.98 -3.45 -3.69
C ALA A 85 4.74 -3.70 -2.82
N CYS A 86 3.88 -2.70 -2.64
CA CYS A 86 2.61 -2.84 -1.93
C CYS A 86 1.69 -3.88 -2.59
N MET A 87 1.52 -3.81 -3.92
CA MET A 87 0.72 -4.78 -4.68
C MET A 87 1.25 -6.21 -4.52
N PHE A 88 2.57 -6.39 -4.63
CA PHE A 88 3.18 -7.70 -4.46
C PHE A 88 2.96 -8.26 -3.06
N ALA A 89 3.13 -7.42 -2.02
CA ALA A 89 2.84 -7.82 -0.66
C ALA A 89 1.36 -8.19 -0.44
N ILE A 90 0.42 -7.45 -1.04
CA ILE A 90 -1.02 -7.76 -0.98
C ILE A 90 -1.32 -9.09 -1.69
N VAL A 91 -0.67 -9.37 -2.82
CA VAL A 91 -0.81 -10.64 -3.55
C VAL A 91 -0.31 -11.81 -2.71
N ILE A 92 0.85 -11.67 -2.05
CA ILE A 92 1.35 -12.69 -1.10
C ILE A 92 0.28 -12.99 -0.05
N TYR A 93 -0.29 -11.96 0.58
CA TYR A 93 -1.36 -12.14 1.56
C TYR A 93 -2.58 -12.88 0.97
N GLY A 94 -3.01 -12.50 -0.23
CA GLY A 94 -4.08 -13.18 -0.95
C GLY A 94 -3.82 -14.68 -1.17
N VAL A 95 -2.62 -15.03 -1.62
CA VAL A 95 -2.19 -16.42 -1.79
C VAL A 95 -2.23 -17.18 -0.46
N VAL A 96 -1.71 -16.57 0.62
CA VAL A 96 -1.74 -17.19 1.96
C VAL A 96 -3.17 -17.43 2.42
N VAL A 97 -4.05 -16.44 2.32
CA VAL A 97 -5.47 -16.55 2.71
C VAL A 97 -6.18 -17.69 1.96
N ILE A 98 -5.87 -17.88 0.67
CA ILE A 98 -6.44 -18.96 -0.14
C ILE A 98 -5.88 -20.33 0.30
N SER A 99 -4.58 -20.39 0.60
CA SER A 99 -3.88 -21.63 0.98
C SER A 99 -4.23 -22.17 2.37
N LEU A 100 -4.66 -21.29 3.29
CA LEU A 100 -5.02 -21.70 4.64
C LEU A 100 -6.21 -22.69 4.63
N PRO A 101 -6.36 -23.56 5.64
CA PRO A 101 -7.52 -24.44 5.77
C PRO A 101 -8.81 -23.64 6.01
N LEU A 102 -9.93 -24.11 5.46
CA LEU A 102 -11.24 -23.45 5.55
C LEU A 102 -11.80 -23.57 6.98
N THR A 103 -11.56 -22.55 7.80
CA THR A 103 -12.18 -22.42 9.13
C THR A 103 -13.52 -21.69 9.07
N GLN A 104 -13.58 -20.58 8.32
CA GLN A 104 -14.79 -19.78 8.09
C GLN A 104 -14.81 -19.25 6.65
N VAL A 105 -15.80 -19.68 5.86
CA VAL A 105 -15.93 -19.30 4.45
C VAL A 105 -16.18 -17.79 4.29
N SER A 106 -17.06 -17.21 5.12
CA SER A 106 -17.43 -15.80 5.02
C SER A 106 -16.24 -14.85 5.24
N VAL A 107 -15.38 -15.14 6.22
CA VAL A 107 -14.17 -14.34 6.50
C VAL A 107 -13.17 -14.45 5.35
N ARG A 108 -13.05 -15.63 4.74
CA ARG A 108 -12.17 -15.83 3.58
C ARG A 108 -12.64 -15.03 2.37
N VAL A 109 -13.93 -15.14 2.02
CA VAL A 109 -14.51 -14.40 0.88
C VAL A 109 -14.32 -12.90 1.08
N LEU A 110 -14.60 -12.38 2.28
CA LEU A 110 -14.40 -10.98 2.63
C LEU A 110 -12.93 -10.57 2.51
N SER A 111 -12.00 -11.38 3.01
CA SER A 111 -10.56 -11.13 2.89
C SER A 111 -10.10 -11.08 1.43
N ILE A 112 -10.59 -11.99 0.58
CA ILE A 112 -10.29 -12.00 -0.86
C ILE A 112 -10.86 -10.76 -1.55
N CYS A 113 -12.09 -10.34 -1.22
CA CYS A 113 -12.67 -9.10 -1.73
C CYS A 113 -11.82 -7.88 -1.37
N PHE A 114 -11.34 -7.77 -0.13
CA PHE A 114 -10.46 -6.69 0.29
C PHE A 114 -9.09 -6.74 -0.41
N VAL A 115 -8.53 -7.93 -0.64
CA VAL A 115 -7.30 -8.10 -1.42
C VAL A 115 -7.48 -7.60 -2.84
N ILE A 116 -8.55 -8.02 -3.52
CA ILE A 116 -8.85 -7.59 -4.89
C ILE A 116 -9.05 -6.06 -4.93
N PHE A 117 -9.82 -5.52 -3.99
CA PHE A 117 -10.04 -4.08 -3.88
C PHE A 117 -8.73 -3.30 -3.70
N ALA A 118 -7.84 -3.77 -2.81
CA ALA A 118 -6.55 -3.12 -2.57
C ALA A 118 -5.64 -3.19 -3.81
N ILE A 119 -5.60 -4.33 -4.51
CA ILE A 119 -4.88 -4.47 -5.79
C ILE A 119 -5.41 -3.47 -6.82
N LEU A 120 -6.74 -3.37 -6.97
CA LEU A 120 -7.36 -2.43 -7.90
C LEU A 120 -7.06 -0.97 -7.52
N ALA A 121 -7.08 -0.62 -6.24
CA ALA A 121 -6.74 0.73 -5.78
C ALA A 121 -5.29 1.12 -6.16
N PHE A 122 -4.32 0.22 -5.95
CA PHE A 122 -2.94 0.48 -6.39
C PHE A 122 -2.75 0.40 -7.91
N ALA A 123 -3.52 -0.43 -8.61
CA ALA A 123 -3.51 -0.46 -10.08
C ALA A 123 -4.01 0.86 -10.67
N VAL A 124 -5.08 1.44 -10.12
CA VAL A 124 -5.56 2.78 -10.49
C VAL A 124 -4.46 3.82 -10.26
N ARG A 125 -3.72 3.73 -9.14
CA ARG A 125 -2.59 4.63 -8.87
C ARG A 125 -1.50 4.50 -9.93
N LEU A 126 -1.11 3.28 -10.30
CA LEU A 126 -0.10 3.04 -11.32
C LEU A 126 -0.51 3.58 -12.70
N VAL A 127 -1.79 3.47 -13.07
CA VAL A 127 -2.32 4.06 -14.31
C VAL A 127 -2.25 5.58 -14.24
N LYS A 128 -2.62 6.20 -13.12
CA LYS A 128 -2.51 7.66 -12.94
C LYS A 128 -1.07 8.16 -13.01
N ILE A 129 -0.13 7.46 -12.35
CA ILE A 129 1.29 7.82 -12.42
C ILE A 129 1.81 7.72 -13.85
N ARG A 130 1.37 6.71 -14.63
CA ARG A 130 1.71 6.63 -16.06
C ARG A 130 1.19 7.85 -16.82
N HIS A 131 -0.04 8.27 -16.58
CA HIS A 131 -0.62 9.42 -17.28
C HIS A 131 0.09 10.74 -16.93
N SER A 132 0.35 11.00 -15.64
CA SER A 132 1.11 12.19 -15.21
C SER A 132 2.56 12.22 -15.71
N ALA A 133 3.15 11.07 -16.05
CA ALA A 133 4.48 11.02 -16.66
C ALA A 133 4.48 11.44 -18.14
N TYR A 134 3.33 11.37 -18.82
CA TYR A 134 3.20 11.77 -20.24
C TYR A 134 2.74 13.22 -20.44
N ASP A 135 2.21 13.87 -19.39
CA ASP A 135 1.75 15.25 -19.46
C ASP A 135 2.30 16.06 -18.26
N PRO A 136 3.58 16.48 -18.30
CA PRO A 136 4.23 17.21 -17.21
C PRO A 136 3.78 18.68 -17.09
N GLU A 137 2.90 19.16 -17.98
CA GLU A 137 2.51 20.58 -18.09
C GLU A 137 1.11 20.88 -17.52
N GLN A 138 0.46 19.92 -16.85
CA GLN A 138 -0.79 20.12 -16.08
C GLN A 138 -0.55 20.10 -14.56
#